data_AF-H2KVS1-F1
#
_entry.id   AF-H2KVS1-F1
#
_cell.length_a   1.000
_cell.length_b   1.000
_cell.length_c   1.000
_cell.angle_alpha   90.00
_cell.angle_beta   90.00
_cell.angle_gamma   90.00
#
_symmetry.space_group_name_H-M   'P 1'
#
loop_
_entity.id
_entity.type
_entity.pdbx_description
1 polymer ?
#
loop_
_entity_poly.entity_id
_entity_poly.type
_entity_poly.pdbx_seq_one_letter_code
_entity_poly.pdbx_strand_id
1 'polypeptide(L)'
;MPGLMLLRKKYGSSKPLKGARIAGCLHMTVQTAVLIETLLELGASVQWSSCNIFSTQDNAAAAMAKAGVAVYAWKGETDEEYVWCIEQTLFFPDGKPLNLILDDGGDLTNLVHDKYPELLEGIKGISEETTTGVHNLYRMFRKNELKCPAINVNDSVTKSKFDNLYGCRESLVDGIKRATDVMLAGKVAFVAGYGDVGKGCCQSLRSYGARVLVAEIDPINALQVTGRKNPFLTGYPTAVAPVRFVWQHPLRSLRREVDRCLFVVSAYESTDCSSGTKDKLHDTLNALLR
;
A
#
# COMPACT_ATOMS: atom_id res chain seq x y z
N MET A 1 -9.79 -6.93 -15.50
CA MET A 1 -10.29 -5.98 -14.48
C MET A 1 -11.70 -5.51 -14.84
N PRO A 2 -12.76 -6.31 -14.58
CA PRO A 2 -14.11 -6.06 -15.09
C PRO A 2 -14.74 -4.76 -14.58
N GLY A 3 -14.43 -4.31 -13.35
CA GLY A 3 -14.93 -3.05 -12.81
C GLY A 3 -14.54 -1.84 -13.66
N LEU A 4 -13.25 -1.70 -13.99
CA LEU A 4 -12.76 -0.63 -14.85
C LEU A 4 -13.35 -0.71 -16.27
N MET A 5 -13.45 -1.92 -16.84
CA MET A 5 -14.06 -2.10 -18.16
C MET A 5 -15.54 -1.68 -18.19
N LEU A 6 -16.28 -1.97 -17.11
CA LEU A 6 -17.65 -1.52 -16.96
C LEU A 6 -17.75 0.01 -16.87
N LEU A 7 -16.84 0.67 -16.14
CA LEU A 7 -16.79 2.13 -16.07
C LEU A 7 -16.55 2.76 -17.43
N ARG A 8 -15.58 2.24 -18.22
CA ARG A 8 -15.35 2.66 -19.60
C ARG A 8 -16.63 2.53 -20.44
N LYS A 9 -17.29 1.37 -20.40
CA LYS A 9 -18.54 1.12 -21.14
C LYS A 9 -19.67 2.07 -20.71
N LYS A 10 -19.81 2.31 -19.40
CA LYS A 10 -20.92 3.07 -18.84
C LYS A 10 -20.78 4.58 -19.02
N TYR A 11 -19.57 5.11 -18.86
CA TYR A 11 -19.32 6.56 -18.79
C TYR A 11 -18.37 7.09 -19.87
N GLY A 12 -17.81 6.23 -20.72
CA GLY A 12 -16.92 6.63 -21.81
C GLY A 12 -17.57 7.60 -22.79
N SER A 13 -18.87 7.46 -23.09
CA SER A 13 -19.57 8.40 -23.97
C SER A 13 -19.82 9.77 -23.34
N SER A 14 -20.08 9.82 -22.03
CA SER A 14 -20.35 11.06 -21.30
C SER A 14 -19.09 11.85 -20.93
N LYS A 15 -17.91 11.22 -21.00
CA LYS A 15 -16.59 11.80 -20.67
C LYS A 15 -16.62 12.64 -19.38
N PRO A 16 -17.00 12.06 -18.23
CA PRO A 16 -17.23 12.83 -17.00
C PRO A 16 -15.97 13.50 -16.45
N LEU A 17 -14.78 13.03 -16.83
CA LEU A 17 -13.51 13.61 -16.43
C LEU A 17 -12.96 14.60 -17.46
N LYS A 18 -13.76 15.04 -18.43
CA LYS A 18 -13.34 16.05 -19.41
C LYS A 18 -12.85 17.32 -18.71
N GLY A 19 -11.59 17.69 -18.97
CA GLY A 19 -10.93 18.84 -18.36
C GLY A 19 -10.25 18.56 -17.02
N ALA A 20 -10.34 17.33 -16.51
CA ALA A 20 -9.50 16.87 -15.42
C ALA A 20 -8.04 16.75 -15.89
N ARG A 21 -7.12 17.19 -15.04
CA ARG A 21 -5.67 17.06 -15.20
C ARG A 21 -5.17 16.34 -13.95
N ILE A 22 -5.11 15.02 -14.06
CA ILE A 22 -4.85 14.11 -12.95
C ILE A 22 -3.36 13.82 -12.90
N ALA A 23 -2.70 14.25 -11.82
CA ALA A 23 -1.38 13.75 -11.46
C ALA A 23 -1.58 12.50 -10.58
N GLY A 24 -1.07 11.36 -11.06
CA GLY A 24 -1.08 10.11 -10.32
C GLY A 24 0.28 9.81 -9.71
N CYS A 25 0.31 9.49 -8.42
CA CYS A 25 1.48 8.94 -7.73
C CYS A 25 1.08 7.59 -7.12
N LEU A 26 1.28 6.53 -7.91
CA LEU A 26 0.85 5.17 -7.57
C LEU A 26 1.72 4.18 -8.33
N HIS A 27 2.08 3.05 -7.72
CA HIS A 27 2.84 1.95 -8.32
C HIS A 27 2.61 1.79 -9.84
N MET A 28 3.62 2.02 -10.67
CA MET A 28 3.47 1.98 -12.13
C MET A 28 3.49 0.55 -12.69
N THR A 29 2.35 -0.14 -12.56
CA THR A 29 2.16 -1.56 -12.93
C THR A 29 1.24 -1.74 -14.15
N VAL A 30 1.11 -2.97 -14.64
CA VAL A 30 0.09 -3.31 -15.67
C VAL A 30 -1.32 -3.00 -15.19
N GLN A 31 -1.64 -3.20 -13.91
CA GLN A 31 -2.94 -2.90 -13.33
C GLN A 31 -3.21 -1.40 -13.36
N THR A 32 -2.20 -0.61 -12.98
CA THR A 32 -2.24 0.86 -13.03
C THR A 32 -2.35 1.39 -14.45
N ALA A 33 -1.71 0.75 -15.43
CA ALA A 33 -1.89 1.08 -16.85
C ALA A 33 -3.37 0.97 -17.28
N VAL A 34 -4.10 -0.06 -16.81
CA VAL A 34 -5.54 -0.18 -17.08
C VAL A 34 -6.35 0.92 -16.39
N LEU A 35 -5.93 1.36 -15.20
CA LEU A 35 -6.52 2.53 -14.52
C LEU A 35 -6.29 3.81 -15.32
N ILE A 36 -5.05 4.11 -15.70
CA ILE A 36 -4.66 5.28 -16.52
C ILE A 36 -5.51 5.35 -17.78
N GLU A 37 -5.52 4.29 -18.59
CA GLU A 37 -6.32 4.24 -19.80
C GLU A 37 -7.83 4.39 -19.53
N THR A 38 -8.32 3.94 -18.37
CA THR A 38 -9.72 4.17 -17.98
C THR A 38 -9.97 5.64 -17.73
N LEU A 39 -9.07 6.34 -17.02
CA LEU A 39 -9.19 7.78 -16.78
C LEU A 39 -9.16 8.57 -18.09
N LEU A 40 -8.27 8.22 -19.01
CA LEU A 40 -8.22 8.78 -20.37
C LEU A 40 -9.53 8.52 -21.13
N GLU A 41 -10.03 7.28 -21.10
CA GLU A 41 -11.31 6.93 -21.73
C GLU A 41 -12.48 7.71 -21.12
N LEU A 42 -12.40 8.09 -19.85
CA LEU A 42 -13.39 8.95 -19.19
C LEU A 42 -13.18 10.45 -19.44
N GLY A 43 -12.17 10.83 -20.22
CA GLY A 43 -11.93 12.20 -20.71
C GLY A 43 -10.86 13.00 -19.95
N ALA A 44 -10.14 12.39 -19.01
CA ALA A 44 -9.06 13.06 -18.29
C ALA A 44 -7.80 13.23 -19.16
N SER A 45 -7.00 14.23 -18.85
CA SER A 45 -5.56 14.24 -19.13
C SER A 45 -4.83 13.68 -17.91
N VAL A 46 -3.84 12.82 -18.12
CA VAL A 46 -3.16 12.09 -17.04
C VAL A 46 -1.64 12.20 -17.20
N GLN A 47 -0.93 12.44 -16.09
CA GLN A 47 0.51 12.24 -15.96
C GLN A 47 0.78 11.37 -14.74
N TRP A 48 1.86 10.59 -14.74
CA TRP A 48 2.06 9.56 -13.74
C TRP A 48 3.50 9.44 -13.26
N SER A 49 3.66 9.25 -11.95
CA SER A 49 4.86 8.76 -11.28
C SER A 49 4.54 7.54 -10.44
N SER A 50 5.56 6.75 -10.10
CA SER A 50 5.41 5.67 -9.12
C SER A 50 5.42 6.24 -7.69
N CYS A 51 4.80 5.55 -6.73
CA CYS A 51 4.91 5.85 -5.29
C CYS A 51 5.97 4.97 -4.59
N ASN A 52 6.72 4.17 -5.35
CA ASN A 52 7.81 3.37 -4.82
C ASN A 52 8.84 3.01 -5.89
N ILE A 53 10.12 3.24 -5.55
CA ILE A 53 11.30 3.07 -6.41
C ILE A 53 11.48 1.67 -7.01
N PHE A 54 10.92 0.61 -6.41
CA PHE A 54 11.09 -0.78 -6.88
C PHE A 54 9.82 -1.40 -7.47
N SER A 55 8.71 -0.67 -7.42
CA SER A 55 7.38 -1.22 -7.75
C SER A 55 7.03 -1.14 -9.23
N THR A 56 7.71 -0.27 -9.98
CA THR A 56 7.47 -0.09 -11.40
C THR A 56 7.69 -1.39 -12.18
N GLN A 57 6.77 -1.67 -13.10
CA GLN A 57 6.95 -2.67 -14.14
C GLN A 57 7.30 -1.92 -15.44
N ASP A 58 8.57 -1.93 -15.83
CA ASP A 58 9.07 -1.08 -16.92
C ASP A 58 8.33 -1.31 -18.25
N ASN A 59 7.87 -2.53 -18.50
CA ASN A 59 7.05 -2.84 -19.66
C ASN A 59 5.67 -2.15 -19.62
N ALA A 60 5.07 -1.96 -18.43
CA ALA A 60 3.83 -1.20 -18.28
C ALA A 60 4.07 0.30 -18.45
N ALA A 61 5.13 0.83 -17.83
CA ALA A 61 5.55 2.23 -18.01
C ALA A 61 5.81 2.55 -19.49
N ALA A 62 6.58 1.70 -20.18
CA ALA A 62 6.88 1.83 -21.60
C ALA A 62 5.62 1.76 -22.48
N ALA A 63 4.66 0.89 -22.16
CA ALA A 63 3.39 0.81 -22.89
C ALA A 63 2.57 2.09 -22.77
N MET A 64 2.51 2.69 -21.57
CA MET A 64 1.81 3.97 -21.34
C MET A 64 2.53 5.15 -21.98
N ALA A 65 3.86 5.20 -21.89
CA ALA A 65 4.66 6.19 -22.60
C ALA A 65 4.45 6.12 -24.12
N LYS A 66 4.44 4.90 -24.70
CA LYS A 66 4.14 4.69 -26.13
C LYS A 66 2.72 5.11 -26.51
N ALA A 67 1.76 5.01 -25.59
CA ALA A 67 0.40 5.48 -25.77
C ALA A 67 0.25 7.01 -25.65
N GLY A 68 1.35 7.74 -25.40
CA GLY A 68 1.38 9.20 -25.29
C GLY A 68 1.07 9.74 -23.90
N VAL A 69 1.07 8.89 -22.87
CA VAL A 69 0.94 9.33 -21.47
C VAL A 69 2.31 9.73 -20.95
N ALA A 70 2.41 10.91 -20.32
CA ALA A 70 3.63 11.32 -19.63
C ALA A 70 3.81 10.46 -18.36
N VAL A 71 4.71 9.48 -18.42
CA VAL A 71 5.06 8.58 -17.32
C VAL A 71 6.52 8.79 -16.95
N TYR A 72 6.76 9.10 -15.69
CA TYR A 72 8.07 9.31 -15.09
C TYR A 72 8.23 8.23 -14.02
N ALA A 73 8.60 7.03 -14.45
CA ALA A 73 8.79 5.89 -13.55
C ALA A 73 9.65 4.80 -14.22
N TRP A 74 10.59 4.24 -13.47
CA TRP A 74 11.32 3.01 -13.82
C TRP A 74 11.66 2.22 -12.56
N LYS A 75 11.94 0.93 -12.72
CA LYS A 75 12.33 0.09 -11.59
C LYS A 75 13.77 0.36 -11.18
N GLY A 76 13.97 0.67 -9.91
CA GLY A 76 15.29 0.95 -9.33
C GLY A 76 15.70 2.41 -9.43
N GLU A 77 14.75 3.33 -9.42
CA GLU A 77 14.98 4.77 -9.22
C GLU A 77 15.84 5.02 -7.97
N THR A 78 16.69 6.06 -8.00
CA THR A 78 17.25 6.62 -6.76
C THR A 78 16.21 7.46 -6.02
N ASP A 79 16.45 7.78 -4.75
CA ASP A 79 15.56 8.64 -3.97
C ASP A 79 15.43 10.05 -4.59
N GLU A 80 16.49 10.56 -5.22
CA GLU A 80 16.45 11.83 -5.95
C GLU A 80 15.63 11.74 -7.23
N GLU A 81 15.78 10.66 -8.00
CA GLU A 81 15.01 10.40 -9.21
C GLU A 81 13.52 10.23 -8.88
N TYR A 82 13.20 9.57 -7.77
CA TYR A 82 11.84 9.40 -7.27
C TYR A 82 11.13 10.73 -7.04
N VAL A 83 11.76 11.63 -6.27
CA VAL A 83 11.20 12.97 -6.01
C VAL A 83 11.09 13.77 -7.31
N TRP A 84 12.12 13.69 -8.17
CA TRP A 84 12.09 14.35 -9.48
C TRP A 84 10.92 13.87 -10.34
N CYS A 85 10.64 12.56 -10.35
CA CYS A 85 9.54 11.96 -11.09
C CYS A 85 8.18 12.51 -10.62
N ILE A 86 7.97 12.63 -9.30
CA ILE A 86 6.75 13.23 -8.74
C ILE A 86 6.62 14.69 -9.21
N GLU A 87 7.69 15.47 -9.14
CA GLU A 87 7.71 16.88 -9.57
C GLU A 87 7.39 17.05 -11.07
N GLN A 88 7.76 16.09 -11.92
CA GLN A 88 7.42 16.15 -13.36
C GLN A 88 5.91 16.03 -13.62
N THR A 89 5.13 15.49 -12.68
CA THR A 89 3.68 15.32 -12.86
C THR A 89 2.88 16.62 -12.63
N LEU A 90 3.50 17.66 -12.06
CA LEU A 90 2.79 18.85 -11.56
C LEU A 90 2.21 19.74 -12.66
N PHE A 91 2.91 19.86 -13.79
CA PHE A 91 2.50 20.71 -14.91
C PHE A 91 2.29 19.87 -16.17
N PHE A 92 1.17 20.11 -16.84
CA PHE A 92 0.79 19.41 -18.07
C PHE A 92 1.43 20.09 -19.29
N PRO A 93 1.47 19.44 -20.47
CA PRO A 93 2.17 19.97 -21.65
C PRO A 93 1.65 21.33 -22.16
N ASP A 94 0.43 21.72 -21.79
CA ASP A 94 -0.13 23.05 -22.09
C ASP A 94 0.27 24.12 -21.07
N GLY A 95 1.20 23.81 -20.16
CA GLY A 95 1.70 24.67 -19.09
C GLY A 95 0.75 24.79 -17.89
N LYS A 96 -0.43 24.15 -17.91
CA LYS A 96 -1.38 24.25 -16.80
C LYS A 96 -1.04 23.26 -15.69
N PRO A 97 -1.22 23.64 -14.42
CA PRO A 97 -0.97 22.74 -13.30
C PRO A 97 -2.05 21.66 -13.21
N LEU A 98 -1.75 20.57 -12.50
CA LEU A 98 -2.73 19.57 -12.08
C LEU A 98 -3.97 20.21 -11.44
N ASN A 99 -5.10 19.51 -11.49
CA ASN A 99 -6.32 19.93 -10.76
C ASN A 99 -7.00 18.79 -10.00
N LEU A 100 -6.43 17.58 -10.06
CA LEU A 100 -6.82 16.42 -9.25
C LEU A 100 -5.56 15.61 -8.92
N ILE A 101 -5.53 15.06 -7.71
CA ILE A 101 -4.49 14.16 -7.25
C ILE A 101 -5.09 12.76 -7.07
N LEU A 102 -4.42 11.75 -7.62
CA LEU A 102 -4.66 10.34 -7.31
C LEU A 102 -3.39 9.81 -6.64
N ASP A 103 -3.47 9.49 -5.36
CA ASP A 103 -2.31 9.25 -4.50
C ASP A 103 -2.38 7.87 -3.83
N ASP A 104 -1.20 7.29 -3.62
CA ASP A 104 -0.97 6.05 -2.91
C ASP A 104 0.21 6.29 -1.95
N GLY A 105 -0.11 6.50 -0.68
CA GLY A 105 0.87 6.76 0.38
C GLY A 105 0.96 8.22 0.81
N GLY A 106 0.52 9.15 -0.04
CA GLY A 106 0.39 10.57 0.27
C GLY A 106 1.60 11.43 -0.12
N ASP A 107 2.58 10.89 -0.84
CA ASP A 107 3.83 11.60 -1.14
C ASP A 107 3.63 12.78 -2.09
N LEU A 108 2.79 12.62 -3.12
CA LEU A 108 2.46 13.72 -4.03
C LEU A 108 1.64 14.79 -3.29
N THR A 109 0.67 14.38 -2.47
CA THR A 109 -0.11 15.29 -1.63
C THR A 109 0.80 16.11 -0.70
N ASN A 110 1.74 15.47 -0.01
CA ASN A 110 2.69 16.14 0.88
C ASN A 110 3.59 17.10 0.11
N LEU A 111 4.15 16.64 -1.02
CA LEU A 111 5.03 17.46 -1.85
C LEU A 111 4.32 18.73 -2.30
N VAL A 112 3.06 18.64 -2.74
CA VAL A 112 2.29 19.84 -3.14
C VAL A 112 1.98 20.72 -1.94
N HIS A 113 1.59 20.17 -0.78
CA HIS A 113 1.28 20.97 0.40
C HIS A 113 2.50 21.71 0.96
N ASP A 114 3.67 21.08 0.93
CA ASP A 114 4.88 21.60 1.57
C ASP A 114 5.71 22.48 0.63
N LYS A 115 5.84 22.10 -0.65
CA LYS A 115 6.73 22.79 -1.62
C LYS A 115 6.00 23.66 -2.64
N TYR A 116 4.75 23.33 -2.99
CA TYR A 116 3.99 24.02 -4.05
C TYR A 116 2.59 24.45 -3.57
N PRO A 117 2.48 25.13 -2.41
CA PRO A 117 1.19 25.46 -1.82
C PRO A 117 0.33 26.37 -2.73
N GLU A 118 0.95 27.12 -3.66
CA GLU A 118 0.27 27.92 -4.66
C GLU A 118 -0.58 27.10 -5.64
N LEU A 119 -0.28 25.81 -5.83
CA LEU A 119 -1.05 24.93 -6.71
C LEU A 119 -2.36 24.44 -6.05
N LEU A 120 -2.45 24.49 -4.72
CA LEU A 120 -3.58 23.97 -3.96
C LEU A 120 -4.91 24.65 -4.30
N GLU A 121 -4.89 25.94 -4.65
CA GLU A 121 -6.09 26.67 -5.06
C GLU A 121 -6.76 26.07 -6.31
N GLY A 122 -5.95 25.51 -7.22
CA GLY A 122 -6.43 24.87 -8.44
C GLY A 122 -6.84 23.40 -8.28
N ILE A 123 -6.50 22.76 -7.16
CA ILE A 123 -6.74 21.34 -6.92
C ILE A 123 -8.14 21.13 -6.34
N LYS A 124 -8.96 20.42 -7.12
CA LYS A 124 -10.38 20.16 -6.79
C LYS A 124 -10.58 19.01 -5.82
N GLY A 125 -9.56 18.16 -5.65
CA GLY A 125 -9.59 17.10 -4.65
C GLY A 125 -8.49 16.06 -4.81
N ILE A 126 -8.35 15.26 -3.76
CA ILE A 126 -7.40 14.16 -3.63
C ILE A 126 -8.18 12.85 -3.49
N SER A 127 -7.72 11.79 -4.14
CA SER A 127 -8.19 10.43 -3.92
C SER A 127 -7.02 9.60 -3.40
N GLU A 128 -7.08 9.17 -2.14
CA GLU A 128 -5.99 8.42 -1.49
C GLU A 128 -6.39 6.97 -1.23
N GLU A 129 -5.52 6.07 -1.66
CA GLU A 129 -5.79 4.63 -1.68
C GLU A 129 -5.33 3.87 -0.42
N THR A 130 -4.33 4.36 0.32
CA THR A 130 -3.71 3.58 1.40
C THR A 130 -4.06 4.04 2.79
N THR A 131 -4.02 3.12 3.76
CA THR A 131 -4.18 3.44 5.19
C THR A 131 -3.18 4.51 5.65
N THR A 132 -1.93 4.46 5.16
CA THR A 132 -0.88 5.42 5.56
C THR A 132 -1.18 6.82 5.06
N GLY A 133 -1.51 6.98 3.77
CA GLY A 133 -1.86 8.28 3.22
C GLY A 133 -3.16 8.83 3.81
N VAL A 134 -4.18 7.98 4.04
CA VAL A 134 -5.43 8.38 4.71
C VAL A 134 -5.16 8.89 6.12
N HIS A 135 -4.29 8.24 6.89
CA HIS A 135 -3.91 8.70 8.22
C HIS A 135 -3.23 10.07 8.18
N ASN A 136 -2.39 10.30 7.17
CA ASN A 136 -1.80 11.60 6.93
C ASN A 136 -2.86 12.66 6.62
N LEU A 137 -3.81 12.37 5.72
CA LEU A 137 -4.92 13.27 5.41
C LEU A 137 -5.76 13.62 6.65
N TYR A 138 -6.10 12.64 7.50
CA TYR A 138 -6.80 12.91 8.75
C TYR A 138 -5.97 13.74 9.74
N ARG A 139 -4.66 13.51 9.80
CA ARG A 139 -3.75 14.32 10.62
C ARG A 139 -3.76 15.78 10.16
N MET A 140 -3.59 16.01 8.85
CA MET A 140 -3.64 17.35 8.26
C MET A 140 -5.02 18.00 8.48
N PHE A 141 -6.10 17.24 8.31
CA PHE A 141 -7.46 17.72 8.54
C PHE A 141 -7.69 18.15 10.00
N ARG A 142 -7.28 17.33 10.98
CA ARG A 142 -7.39 17.67 12.42
C ARG A 142 -6.57 18.90 12.80
N LYS A 143 -5.47 19.17 12.09
CA LYS A 143 -4.63 20.36 12.27
C LYS A 143 -5.06 21.56 11.42
N ASN A 144 -6.11 21.43 10.62
CA ASN A 144 -6.56 22.46 9.67
C ASN A 144 -5.51 22.83 8.59
N GLU A 145 -4.63 21.88 8.28
CA GLU A 145 -3.55 21.98 7.29
C GLU A 145 -3.98 21.46 5.92
N LEU A 146 -4.96 20.55 5.85
CA LEU A 146 -5.48 19.99 4.59
C LEU A 146 -6.25 21.07 3.80
N LYS A 147 -5.78 21.45 2.62
CA LYS A 147 -6.32 22.59 1.86
C LYS A 147 -7.30 22.23 0.75
N CYS A 148 -7.42 20.95 0.41
CA CYS A 148 -8.33 20.45 -0.62
C CYS A 148 -9.13 19.25 -0.09
N PRO A 149 -10.35 19.02 -0.61
CA PRO A 149 -11.16 17.89 -0.17
C PRO A 149 -10.48 16.58 -0.57
N ALA A 150 -10.57 15.58 0.30
CA ALA A 150 -9.97 14.27 0.05
C ALA A 150 -11.00 13.14 0.20
N ILE A 151 -10.91 12.14 -0.68
CA ILE A 151 -11.68 10.91 -0.61
C ILE A 151 -10.75 9.81 -0.08
N ASN A 152 -11.15 9.22 1.04
CA ASN A 152 -10.58 8.00 1.57
C ASN A 152 -11.11 6.81 0.76
N VAL A 153 -10.32 6.33 -0.20
CA VAL A 153 -10.67 5.15 -1.00
C VAL A 153 -10.39 3.87 -0.21
N ASN A 154 -9.36 3.88 0.64
CA ASN A 154 -8.93 2.73 1.43
C ASN A 154 -10.08 2.08 2.21
N ASP A 155 -10.88 2.88 2.91
CA ASP A 155 -11.92 2.40 3.81
C ASP A 155 -13.21 1.98 3.09
N SER A 156 -13.23 2.06 1.75
CA SER A 156 -14.24 1.33 0.99
C SER A 156 -14.08 -0.16 1.26
N VAL A 157 -15.17 -0.86 1.60
CA VAL A 157 -15.13 -2.31 1.90
C VAL A 157 -14.56 -3.11 0.73
N THR A 158 -14.87 -2.71 -0.51
CA THR A 158 -14.34 -3.33 -1.73
C THR A 158 -12.87 -3.05 -2.00
N LYS A 159 -12.24 -2.14 -1.25
CA LYS A 159 -10.80 -1.88 -1.27
C LYS A 159 -10.16 -2.61 -0.09
N SER A 160 -10.29 -2.10 1.14
CA SER A 160 -9.66 -2.66 2.34
C SER A 160 -9.81 -4.18 2.48
N LYS A 161 -11.03 -4.72 2.35
CA LYS A 161 -11.28 -6.16 2.56
C LYS A 161 -10.94 -7.05 1.37
N PHE A 162 -10.53 -6.47 0.24
CA PHE A 162 -10.10 -7.21 -0.94
C PHE A 162 -8.63 -7.01 -1.23
N ASP A 163 -8.22 -5.78 -1.48
CA ASP A 163 -6.85 -5.42 -1.86
C ASP A 163 -5.87 -5.75 -0.73
N ASN A 164 -6.04 -5.12 0.44
CA ASN A 164 -5.12 -5.32 1.57
C ASN A 164 -5.11 -6.79 2.01
N LEU A 165 -6.26 -7.44 2.08
CA LEU A 165 -6.37 -8.83 2.55
C LEU A 165 -5.99 -9.86 1.49
N TYR A 166 -6.75 -9.94 0.40
CA TYR A 166 -6.55 -10.98 -0.63
C TYR A 166 -5.39 -10.65 -1.55
N GLY A 167 -5.13 -9.37 -1.85
CA GLY A 167 -3.96 -8.95 -2.62
C GLY A 167 -2.67 -9.42 -1.95
N CYS A 168 -2.46 -9.08 -0.68
CA CYS A 168 -1.28 -9.53 0.07
C CYS A 168 -1.24 -11.05 0.27
N ARG A 169 -2.40 -11.72 0.33
CA ARG A 169 -2.44 -13.18 0.39
C ARG A 169 -1.84 -13.82 -0.87
N GLU A 170 -2.13 -13.28 -2.05
CA GLU A 170 -1.61 -13.82 -3.30
C GLU A 170 -0.16 -13.35 -3.56
N SER A 171 0.17 -12.10 -3.25
CA SER A 171 1.43 -11.48 -3.69
C SER A 171 2.61 -11.66 -2.73
N LEU A 172 2.39 -11.84 -1.42
CA LEU A 172 3.49 -11.92 -0.44
C LEU A 172 4.46 -13.08 -0.76
N VAL A 173 3.92 -14.30 -0.82
CA VAL A 173 4.75 -15.49 -1.06
C VAL A 173 5.28 -15.53 -2.49
N ASP A 174 4.55 -14.97 -3.47
CA ASP A 174 5.07 -14.80 -4.83
C ASP A 174 6.36 -13.95 -4.82
N GLY A 175 6.34 -12.80 -4.12
CA GLY A 175 7.52 -11.96 -3.95
C GLY A 175 8.69 -12.69 -3.27
N ILE A 176 8.43 -13.39 -2.16
CA ILE A 176 9.45 -14.17 -1.45
C ILE A 176 10.06 -15.23 -2.35
N LYS A 177 9.23 -15.97 -3.09
CA LYS A 177 9.67 -17.05 -3.97
C LYS A 177 10.50 -16.53 -5.13
N ARG A 178 10.08 -15.47 -5.82
CA ARG A 178 10.86 -14.87 -6.91
C ARG A 178 12.22 -14.35 -6.44
N ALA A 179 12.30 -13.87 -5.21
CA ALA A 179 13.54 -13.33 -4.67
C ALA A 179 14.52 -14.41 -4.16
N THR A 180 14.01 -15.55 -3.67
CA THR A 180 14.83 -16.48 -2.87
C THR A 180 14.71 -17.96 -3.24
N ASP A 181 13.72 -18.34 -4.06
CA ASP A 181 13.36 -19.71 -4.40
C ASP A 181 13.17 -20.65 -3.19
N VAL A 182 12.99 -20.08 -2.00
CA VAL A 182 13.08 -20.87 -0.78
C VAL A 182 11.87 -21.77 -0.58
N MET A 183 12.12 -22.95 0.01
CA MET A 183 11.08 -23.83 0.51
C MET A 183 10.49 -23.24 1.80
N LEU A 184 9.18 -22.98 1.82
CA LEU A 184 8.50 -22.40 2.99
C LEU A 184 7.98 -23.45 3.98
N ALA A 185 7.68 -24.65 3.51
CA ALA A 185 7.10 -25.69 4.35
C ALA A 185 8.05 -26.07 5.50
N GLY A 186 7.50 -26.16 6.72
CA GLY A 186 8.26 -26.47 7.94
C GLY A 186 9.13 -25.33 8.47
N LYS A 187 9.22 -24.19 7.75
CA LYS A 187 9.94 -23.01 8.23
C LYS A 187 9.08 -22.15 9.13
N VAL A 188 9.74 -21.30 9.91
CA VAL A 188 9.08 -20.32 10.78
C VAL A 188 9.13 -18.95 10.11
N ALA A 189 7.98 -18.29 10.01
CA ALA A 189 7.86 -16.92 9.54
C ALA A 189 7.21 -16.07 10.62
N PHE A 190 7.70 -14.85 10.81
CA PHE A 190 7.17 -13.90 11.79
C PHE A 190 6.47 -12.76 11.06
N VAL A 191 5.25 -12.42 11.48
CA VAL A 191 4.43 -11.34 10.91
C VAL A 191 4.15 -10.31 12.01
N ALA A 192 4.60 -9.07 11.80
CA ALA A 192 4.33 -7.95 12.70
C ALA A 192 3.08 -7.20 12.22
N GLY A 193 1.98 -7.33 12.97
CA GLY A 193 0.67 -6.76 12.66
C GLY A 193 -0.32 -7.82 12.16
N TYR A 194 -1.58 -7.70 12.60
CA TYR A 194 -2.68 -8.58 12.19
C TYR A 194 -3.92 -7.77 11.78
N GLY A 195 -3.69 -6.62 11.14
CA GLY A 195 -4.69 -5.89 10.34
C GLY A 195 -5.12 -6.66 9.09
N ASP A 196 -5.69 -6.00 8.09
CA ASP A 196 -6.12 -6.66 6.85
C ASP A 196 -4.93 -7.24 6.06
N VAL A 197 -3.86 -6.45 5.87
CA VAL A 197 -2.58 -6.95 5.31
C VAL A 197 -2.03 -8.13 6.10
N GLY A 198 -1.92 -7.99 7.43
CA GLY A 198 -1.35 -9.03 8.31
C GLY A 198 -2.11 -10.35 8.24
N LYS A 199 -3.45 -10.30 8.18
CA LYS A 199 -4.30 -11.47 7.97
C LYS A 199 -3.99 -12.16 6.64
N GLY A 200 -3.87 -11.40 5.56
CA GLY A 200 -3.54 -11.90 4.22
C GLY A 200 -2.18 -12.58 4.17
N CYS A 201 -1.17 -11.90 4.72
CA CYS A 201 0.20 -12.40 4.85
C CYS A 201 0.27 -13.72 5.63
N CYS A 202 -0.42 -13.80 6.78
CA CYS A 202 -0.48 -15.00 7.58
C CYS A 202 -1.15 -16.17 6.82
N GLN A 203 -2.24 -15.90 6.11
CA GLN A 203 -2.93 -16.92 5.32
C GLN A 203 -2.03 -17.46 4.19
N SER A 204 -1.32 -16.57 3.50
CA SER A 204 -0.37 -16.91 2.42
C SER A 204 0.74 -17.82 2.92
N LEU A 205 1.45 -17.42 3.99
CA LEU A 205 2.57 -18.20 4.52
C LEU A 205 2.12 -19.58 5.00
N ARG A 206 0.95 -19.66 5.64
CA ARG A 206 0.40 -20.94 6.12
C ARG A 206 -0.07 -21.86 5.00
N SER A 207 -0.64 -21.35 3.91
CA SER A 207 -1.04 -22.21 2.78
C SER A 207 0.16 -22.90 2.11
N TYR A 208 1.36 -22.32 2.25
CA TYR A 208 2.62 -22.93 1.84
C TYR A 208 3.30 -23.78 2.93
N GLY A 209 2.62 -24.05 4.05
CA GLY A 209 3.11 -24.94 5.10
C GLY A 209 4.11 -24.31 6.08
N ALA A 210 4.26 -22.98 6.07
CA ALA A 210 5.07 -22.29 7.07
C ALA A 210 4.35 -22.24 8.42
N ARG A 211 5.11 -22.33 9.51
CA ARG A 211 4.66 -22.00 10.86
C ARG A 211 4.75 -20.49 11.03
N VAL A 212 3.60 -19.84 11.25
CA VAL A 212 3.53 -18.38 11.36
C VAL A 212 3.44 -17.94 12.83
N LEU A 213 4.32 -17.04 13.22
CA LEU A 213 4.29 -16.30 14.48
C LEU A 213 3.75 -14.89 14.19
N VAL A 214 2.94 -14.34 15.09
CA VAL A 214 2.35 -13.01 14.92
C VAL A 214 2.64 -12.15 16.15
N ALA A 215 3.05 -10.91 15.92
CA ALA A 215 3.07 -9.86 16.94
C ALA A 215 1.96 -8.86 16.66
N GLU A 216 1.19 -8.52 17.70
CA GLU A 216 0.17 -7.48 17.65
C GLU A 216 0.20 -6.67 18.93
N ILE A 217 -0.13 -5.39 18.78
CA ILE A 217 -0.33 -4.46 19.88
C ILE A 217 -1.82 -4.20 20.13
N ASP A 218 -2.67 -4.35 19.11
CA ASP A 218 -4.11 -4.28 19.28
C ASP A 218 -4.63 -5.60 19.88
N PRO A 219 -5.27 -5.57 21.07
CA PRO A 219 -5.73 -6.78 21.75
C PRO A 219 -6.87 -7.49 21.01
N ILE A 220 -7.70 -6.78 20.24
CA ILE A 220 -8.77 -7.35 19.43
C ILE A 220 -8.17 -8.12 18.26
N ASN A 221 -7.23 -7.52 17.53
CA ASN A 221 -6.52 -8.21 16.45
C ASN A 221 -5.72 -9.40 16.98
N ALA A 222 -5.04 -9.25 18.12
CA ALA A 222 -4.33 -10.35 18.78
C ALA A 222 -5.28 -11.51 19.14
N LEU A 223 -6.47 -11.20 19.67
CA LEU A 223 -7.48 -12.21 20.00
C LEU A 223 -7.96 -12.98 18.76
N GLN A 224 -8.11 -12.30 17.62
CA GLN A 224 -8.49 -12.94 16.36
C GLN A 224 -7.49 -14.03 15.95
N VAL A 225 -6.19 -13.84 16.20
CA VAL A 225 -5.17 -14.87 15.89
C VAL A 225 -5.34 -16.14 16.74
N THR A 226 -5.76 -16.00 18.00
CA THR A 226 -5.88 -17.11 18.97
C THR A 226 -7.24 -17.82 18.98
N GLY A 227 -8.25 -17.26 18.29
CA GLY A 227 -9.59 -17.80 18.27
C GLY A 227 -9.65 -19.27 17.81
N ARG A 228 -10.23 -20.15 18.66
CA ARG A 228 -10.34 -21.62 18.47
C ARG A 228 -10.96 -22.09 17.15
N LYS A 229 -11.64 -21.21 16.43
CA LYS A 229 -12.22 -21.44 15.10
C LYS A 229 -11.86 -20.28 14.18
N ASN A 230 -10.59 -19.86 14.12
CA ASN A 230 -10.19 -18.86 13.14
C ASN A 230 -10.28 -19.50 11.74
N PRO A 231 -11.28 -19.17 10.90
CA PRO A 231 -11.48 -19.81 9.61
C PRO A 231 -10.33 -19.51 8.64
N PHE A 232 -9.55 -18.45 8.90
CA PHE A 232 -8.36 -18.08 8.14
C PHE A 232 -7.11 -18.89 8.55
N LEU A 233 -7.22 -19.73 9.59
CA LEU A 233 -6.12 -20.45 10.23
C LEU A 233 -6.42 -21.96 10.46
N THR A 234 -7.46 -22.53 9.83
CA THR A 234 -7.81 -23.95 9.98
C THR A 234 -7.11 -24.83 8.91
N GLY A 235 -6.48 -25.94 9.32
CA GLY A 235 -5.91 -26.92 8.37
C GLY A 235 -4.80 -27.87 8.86
N TYR A 236 -4.19 -27.64 10.03
CA TYR A 236 -3.22 -28.57 10.63
C TYR A 236 -3.48 -28.65 12.14
N PRO A 237 -3.17 -29.79 12.82
CA PRO A 237 -3.35 -29.92 14.25
C PRO A 237 -2.63 -28.74 14.90
N THR A 238 -3.41 -27.86 15.48
CA THR A 238 -2.97 -26.70 16.22
C THR A 238 -2.23 -27.19 17.45
N ALA A 239 -0.97 -27.57 17.28
CA ALA A 239 0.03 -27.22 18.26
C ALA A 239 -0.08 -25.70 18.37
N VAL A 240 -0.83 -25.28 19.39
CA VAL A 240 -0.81 -23.93 19.92
C VAL A 240 0.63 -23.68 20.35
N ALA A 241 1.52 -23.38 19.39
CA ALA A 241 2.48 -22.34 19.65
C ALA A 241 1.57 -21.12 19.90
N PRO A 242 1.52 -20.59 21.13
CA PRO A 242 0.65 -19.48 21.40
C PRO A 242 1.01 -18.42 20.36
N VAL A 243 0.02 -17.73 19.84
CA VAL A 243 0.28 -16.37 19.38
C VAL A 243 0.76 -15.69 20.65
N ARG A 244 2.08 -15.63 20.80
CA ARG A 244 2.71 -15.23 22.04
C ARG A 244 2.68 -13.72 21.99
N PHE A 245 1.88 -13.12 22.87
CA PHE A 245 1.84 -11.68 23.02
C PHE A 245 3.23 -11.21 23.40
N VAL A 246 3.92 -10.61 22.43
CA VAL A 246 5.35 -10.30 22.55
C VAL A 246 5.59 -9.21 23.60
N TRP A 247 4.58 -8.38 23.89
CA TRP A 247 4.73 -7.30 24.85
C TRP A 247 4.76 -7.77 26.32
N GLN A 248 4.40 -9.03 26.61
CA GLN A 248 4.34 -9.57 27.97
C GLN A 248 5.48 -10.56 28.30
N HIS A 249 6.40 -10.84 27.38
CA HIS A 249 7.54 -11.72 27.62
C HIS A 249 8.87 -10.94 27.65
N PRO A 250 9.87 -11.38 28.44
CA PRO A 250 11.21 -10.80 28.36
C PRO A 250 11.75 -10.89 26.92
N LEU A 251 12.19 -9.77 26.36
CA LEU A 251 12.72 -9.63 24.98
C LEU A 251 13.69 -10.76 24.57
N ARG A 252 14.46 -11.31 25.52
CA ARG A 252 15.40 -12.42 25.30
C ARG A 252 14.74 -13.72 24.81
N SER A 253 13.52 -14.04 25.27
CA SER A 253 12.83 -15.27 24.83
C SER A 253 12.28 -15.12 23.42
N LEU A 254 11.78 -13.93 23.09
CA LEU A 254 11.27 -13.64 21.75
C LEU A 254 12.41 -13.60 20.74
N ARG A 255 13.54 -12.97 21.09
CA ARG A 255 14.71 -12.89 20.23
C ARG A 255 15.14 -14.27 19.75
N ARG A 256 15.20 -15.28 20.63
CA ARG A 256 15.51 -16.67 20.23
C ARG A 256 14.53 -17.29 19.24
N GLU A 257 13.26 -16.88 19.26
CA GLU A 257 12.25 -17.37 18.32
C GLU A 257 12.33 -16.62 16.98
N VAL A 258 12.58 -15.31 17.03
CA VAL A 258 12.78 -14.44 15.84
C VAL A 258 14.10 -14.78 15.12
N ASP A 259 15.19 -15.05 15.85
CA ASP A 259 16.48 -15.49 15.30
C ASP A 259 16.37 -16.80 14.51
N ARG A 260 15.32 -17.60 14.77
CA ARG A 260 15.03 -18.85 14.07
C ARG A 260 14.05 -18.67 12.91
N CYS A 261 13.50 -17.48 12.73
CA CYS A 261 12.59 -17.18 11.63
C CYS A 261 13.40 -16.96 10.36
N LEU A 262 12.93 -17.54 9.27
CA LEU A 262 13.52 -17.28 7.97
C LEU A 262 13.12 -15.89 7.45
N PHE A 263 11.91 -15.45 7.80
CA PHE A 263 11.33 -14.19 7.33
C PHE A 263 10.69 -13.42 8.46
N VAL A 264 10.85 -12.11 8.39
CA VAL A 264 10.11 -11.11 9.17
C VAL A 264 9.32 -10.27 8.18
N VAL A 265 8.00 -10.31 8.29
CA VAL A 265 7.07 -9.54 7.46
C VAL A 265 6.51 -8.41 8.32
N SER A 266 6.69 -7.16 7.90
CA SER A 266 6.01 -6.02 8.51
C SER A 266 4.68 -5.80 7.80
N ALA A 267 3.57 -5.94 8.53
CA ALA A 267 2.20 -5.90 8.02
C ALA A 267 1.30 -5.00 8.88
N TYR A 268 1.92 -4.01 9.55
CA TYR A 268 1.24 -3.15 10.49
C TYR A 268 0.45 -2.05 9.77
N GLU A 269 -0.87 -2.13 9.83
CA GLU A 269 -1.77 -1.05 9.41
C GLU A 269 -2.02 -0.12 10.60
N SER A 270 -1.96 1.18 10.36
CA SER A 270 -1.90 2.19 11.42
C SER A 270 -3.21 2.41 12.19
N THR A 271 -4.24 1.57 12.03
CA THR A 271 -5.63 1.98 12.23
C THR A 271 -6.00 2.53 13.59
N ASP A 272 -5.24 2.30 14.68
CA ASP A 272 -5.62 2.86 15.99
C ASP A 272 -4.47 3.22 16.96
N CYS A 273 -3.23 3.29 16.49
CA CYS A 273 -2.11 3.61 17.38
C CYS A 273 -1.45 4.95 17.03
N SER A 274 -1.24 5.77 18.06
CA SER A 274 -0.50 7.03 17.96
C SER A 274 0.85 6.81 17.28
N SER A 275 1.31 7.78 16.49
CA SER A 275 2.55 7.70 15.69
C SER A 275 3.74 7.10 16.46
N GLY A 276 3.89 7.45 17.74
CA GLY A 276 4.96 6.95 18.60
C GLY A 276 4.91 5.45 18.93
N THR A 277 3.84 4.72 18.59
CA THR A 277 3.76 3.27 18.79
C THR A 277 4.27 2.49 17.57
N LYS A 278 4.10 3.05 16.36
CA LYS A 278 4.69 2.52 15.13
C LYS A 278 6.21 2.61 15.18
N ASP A 279 6.73 3.76 15.61
CA ASP A 279 8.17 3.98 15.76
C ASP A 279 8.75 3.00 16.78
N LYS A 280 8.10 2.82 17.93
CA LYS A 280 8.51 1.83 18.94
C LYS A 280 8.47 0.39 18.41
N LEU A 281 7.46 0.01 17.62
CA LEU A 281 7.40 -1.32 17.01
C LEU A 281 8.51 -1.49 15.96
N HIS A 282 8.73 -0.49 15.11
CA HIS A 282 9.79 -0.49 14.13
C HIS A 282 11.17 -0.56 14.78
N ASP A 283 11.42 0.25 15.81
CA ASP A 283 12.64 0.22 16.62
C ASP A 283 12.83 -1.13 17.33
N THR A 284 11.74 -1.71 17.84
CA THR A 284 11.78 -3.03 18.49
C THR A 284 12.09 -4.13 17.47
N LEU A 285 11.49 -4.08 16.27
CA LEU A 285 11.79 -5.02 15.18
C LEU A 285 13.23 -4.86 14.69
N ASN A 286 13.69 -3.63 14.50
CA ASN A 286 15.08 -3.34 14.14
C ASN A 286 16.04 -3.81 15.22
N ALA A 287 15.70 -3.66 16.51
CA ALA A 287 16.49 -4.16 17.63
C ALA A 287 16.45 -5.70 17.74
N LEU A 288 15.41 -6.36 17.22
CA LEU A 288 15.33 -7.82 17.13
C LEU A 288 16.10 -8.37 15.93
N LEU A 289 16.21 -7.60 14.85
CA LEU A 289 16.91 -7.98 13.62
C LEU A 289 18.42 -7.69 13.64
N ARG A 290 18.91 -6.88 14.59
CA ARG A 290 20.34 -6.62 14.87
C ARG A 290 20.87 -7.55 15.96
#